data_AF-A0A7M6DPS6-F1
#
_entry.id   AF-A0A7M6DPS6-F1
#
_cell.length_a   1.000
_cell.length_b   1.000
_cell.length_c   1.000
_cell.angle_alpha   90.00
_cell.angle_beta   90.00
_cell.angle_gamma   90.00
#
_symmetry.space_group_name_H-M   'P 1'
#
loop_
_entity.id
_entity.type
_entity.pdbx_description
1 polymer ?
#
loop_
_entity_poly.entity_id
_entity_poly.type
_entity_poly.pdbx_seq_one_letter_code
_entity_poly.pdbx_strand_id
1 'polypeptide(L)'
;MPRTPETAPSDSKMTVQLSQQLAVERKRNDELCLRIEQLQITLESADINYEILKQKFMEQFQTFQDELNILKRNYHKHTESGPNSPSLGRRRRAINTVSEQQNELKILTNTVEENTRNIDDIDLRLQIHENTRYNGRILWKIDDFHSRRQQVLSGELHALHSAPCYSSDYGYKFCLRAYLNGDGVGEGTHVSLFLVVMKSDHDRVLEWPFQKKVKMTLINQQNRRRDHTEVMTPNKDSASFQRPKNDTNVASGCPLFMALDRLDAEGFVKEDVLFFDVTVE
;
A
#
# COMPACT_ATOMS: atom_id res chain seq x y z
N MET A 1 49.78 53.16 -14.46
CA MET A 1 48.35 53.14 -14.84
C MET A 1 47.64 52.15 -13.93
N PRO A 2 46.72 52.60 -13.06
CA PRO A 2 46.12 51.78 -12.01
C PRO A 2 45.05 50.84 -12.57
N ARG A 3 44.99 49.61 -12.05
CA ARG A 3 43.90 48.66 -12.28
C ARG A 3 42.64 49.19 -11.59
N THR A 4 41.53 49.26 -12.33
CA THR A 4 40.18 49.42 -11.78
C THR A 4 39.83 48.21 -10.91
N PRO A 5 39.20 48.38 -9.74
CA PRO A 5 38.66 47.25 -8.99
C PRO A 5 37.39 46.77 -9.68
N GLU A 6 37.44 45.50 -10.08
CA GLU A 6 36.31 44.73 -10.58
C GLU A 6 35.28 44.62 -9.45
N THR A 7 34.14 45.28 -9.61
CA THR A 7 33.04 45.28 -8.64
C THR A 7 32.43 43.88 -8.55
N ALA A 8 32.63 43.23 -7.41
CA ALA A 8 32.01 41.94 -7.08
C ALA A 8 30.47 42.01 -7.21
N PRO A 9 29.83 41.20 -8.07
CA PRO A 9 28.39 41.11 -8.12
C PRO A 9 27.96 39.83 -7.38
N SER A 10 27.75 39.83 -6.06
CA SER A 10 27.29 38.57 -5.46
C SER A 10 26.42 38.63 -4.21
N ASP A 11 26.62 39.52 -3.24
CA ASP A 11 25.84 39.40 -2.00
C ASP A 11 24.39 39.86 -2.13
N SER A 12 24.14 40.94 -2.89
CA SER A 12 22.78 41.47 -3.08
C SER A 12 21.90 40.57 -3.97
N LYS A 13 22.47 39.95 -5.02
CA LYS A 13 21.71 39.02 -5.87
C LYS A 13 21.40 37.71 -5.15
N MET A 14 22.34 37.18 -4.38
CA MET A 14 22.14 35.95 -3.62
C MET A 14 21.12 36.12 -2.50
N THR A 15 21.14 37.27 -1.80
CA THR A 15 20.11 37.60 -0.79
C THR A 15 18.71 37.77 -1.40
N VAL A 16 18.59 38.40 -2.58
CA VAL A 16 17.32 38.51 -3.31
C VAL A 16 16.81 37.12 -3.75
N GLN A 17 17.69 36.26 -4.23
CA GLN A 17 17.32 34.90 -4.66
C GLN A 17 16.90 34.02 -3.48
N LEU A 18 17.60 34.10 -2.34
CA LEU A 18 17.22 33.40 -1.11
C LEU A 18 15.87 33.89 -0.58
N SER A 19 15.62 35.20 -0.61
CA SER A 19 14.36 35.76 -0.13
C SER A 19 13.18 35.43 -1.06
N GLN A 20 13.42 35.29 -2.37
CA GLN A 20 12.43 34.75 -3.31
C GLN A 20 12.15 33.26 -3.05
N GLN A 21 13.16 32.43 -2.83
CA GLN A 21 12.98 31.02 -2.45
C GLN A 21 12.22 30.89 -1.13
N LEU A 22 12.57 31.70 -0.12
CA LEU A 22 11.88 31.72 1.16
C LEU A 22 10.40 32.10 1.01
N ALA A 23 10.09 33.02 0.10
CA ALA A 23 8.71 33.42 -0.19
C ALA A 23 7.92 32.29 -0.89
N VAL A 24 8.54 31.55 -1.81
CA VAL A 24 7.92 30.38 -2.46
C VAL A 24 7.65 29.27 -1.44
N GLU A 25 8.63 28.96 -0.58
CA GLU A 25 8.47 27.95 0.47
C GLU A 25 7.42 28.36 1.50
N ARG A 26 7.35 29.63 1.88
CA ARG A 26 6.26 30.14 2.74
C ARG A 26 4.89 29.93 2.10
N LYS A 27 4.74 30.28 0.82
CA LYS A 27 3.48 30.08 0.10
C LYS A 27 3.10 28.60 0.00
N ARG A 28 4.06 27.72 -0.24
CA ARG A 28 3.86 26.27 -0.25
C ARG A 28 3.44 25.75 1.12
N ASN A 29 4.07 26.24 2.20
CA ASN A 29 3.70 25.88 3.57
C ASN A 29 2.29 26.37 3.92
N ASP A 30 1.91 27.57 3.51
CA ASP A 30 0.55 28.08 3.73
C ASP A 30 -0.50 27.20 3.01
N GLU A 31 -0.21 26.77 1.77
CA GLU A 31 -1.06 25.87 1.01
C GLU A 31 -1.14 24.46 1.64
N LEU A 32 -0.03 23.94 2.16
CA LEU A 32 0.00 22.68 2.90
C LEU A 32 -0.81 22.77 4.21
N CYS A 33 -0.71 23.88 4.94
CA CYS A 33 -1.50 24.11 6.15
C CYS A 33 -3.01 24.08 5.85
N LEU A 34 -3.45 24.77 4.79
CA LEU A 34 -4.84 24.74 4.35
C LEU A 34 -5.29 23.32 3.96
N ARG A 35 -4.42 22.55 3.28
CA ARG A 35 -4.69 21.16 2.92
C ARG A 35 -4.87 20.27 4.15
N ILE A 36 -4.03 20.48 5.17
CA ILE A 36 -4.09 19.74 6.44
C ILE A 36 -5.40 20.03 7.17
N GLU A 37 -5.79 21.30 7.29
CA GLU A 37 -7.08 21.67 7.91
C GLU A 37 -8.26 21.03 7.18
N GLN A 38 -8.24 21.05 5.85
CA GLN A 38 -9.31 20.46 5.05
C GLN A 38 -9.37 18.93 5.17
N LEU A 39 -8.22 18.27 5.28
CA LEU A 39 -8.14 16.83 5.57
C LEU A 39 -8.62 16.50 6.99
N GLN A 40 -8.30 17.33 7.99
CA GLN A 40 -8.82 17.15 9.35
C GLN A 40 -10.34 17.23 9.39
N ILE A 41 -10.94 18.24 8.75
CA ILE A 41 -12.40 18.37 8.65
C ILE A 41 -13.01 17.14 7.97
N THR A 42 -12.37 16.67 6.89
CA THR A 42 -12.86 15.49 6.15
C THR A 42 -12.80 14.24 7.02
N LEU A 43 -11.71 14.05 7.77
CA LEU A 43 -11.52 12.92 8.68
C LEU A 43 -12.54 12.94 9.82
N GLU A 44 -12.72 14.09 10.48
CA GLU A 44 -13.75 14.27 11.52
C GLU A 44 -15.15 13.97 10.98
N SER A 45 -15.47 14.42 9.76
CA SER A 45 -16.77 14.13 9.14
C SER A 45 -16.95 12.63 8.83
N ALA A 46 -15.88 11.93 8.46
CA ALA A 46 -15.91 10.50 8.21
C ALA A 46 -16.12 9.71 9.50
N ASP A 47 -15.46 10.10 10.60
CA ASP A 47 -15.65 9.50 11.93
C ASP A 47 -17.10 9.67 12.42
N ILE A 48 -17.67 10.87 12.25
CA ILE A 48 -19.08 11.12 12.58
C ILE A 48 -20.00 10.23 11.75
N ASN A 49 -19.77 10.13 10.44
CA ASN A 49 -20.57 9.29 9.56
C ASN A 49 -20.48 7.81 9.92
N TYR A 50 -19.29 7.34 10.31
CA TYR A 50 -19.08 5.97 10.76
C TYR A 50 -19.84 5.68 12.07
N GLU A 51 -19.76 6.55 13.07
CA GLU A 51 -20.49 6.35 14.33
C GLU A 51 -22.01 6.40 14.13
N ILE A 52 -22.53 7.26 13.24
CA ILE A 52 -23.95 7.26 12.89
C ILE A 52 -24.36 5.94 12.23
N LEU A 53 -23.55 5.43 11.28
CA LEU A 53 -23.83 4.18 10.59
C LEU A 53 -23.83 2.99 11.58
N LYS A 54 -22.84 2.97 12.46
CA LYS A 54 -22.70 1.97 13.53
C LYS A 54 -23.87 2.01 14.51
N GLN A 55 -24.32 3.20 14.91
CA GLN A 55 -25.49 3.34 15.77
C GLN A 55 -26.75 2.78 15.10
N LYS A 56 -27.00 3.14 13.83
CA LYS A 56 -28.14 2.61 13.06
C LYS A 56 -28.10 1.08 12.95
N PHE A 57 -26.92 0.51 12.73
CA PHE A 57 -26.76 -0.95 12.68
C PHE A 57 -27.10 -1.60 14.03
N MET A 58 -26.60 -1.04 15.13
CA MET A 58 -26.87 -1.55 16.47
C MET A 58 -28.36 -1.48 16.83
N GLU A 59 -29.06 -0.41 16.44
CA GLU A 59 -30.50 -0.27 16.66
C GLU A 59 -31.30 -1.33 15.88
N GLN A 60 -30.94 -1.58 14.61
CA GLN A 60 -31.58 -2.64 13.81
C GLN A 60 -31.31 -4.03 14.41
N PHE A 61 -30.08 -4.28 14.84
CA PHE A 61 -29.71 -5.57 15.44
C PHE A 61 -30.45 -5.82 16.77
N GLN A 62 -30.59 -4.80 17.61
CA GLN A 62 -31.34 -4.90 18.86
C GLN A 62 -32.82 -5.19 18.61
N THR A 63 -33.43 -4.47 17.65
CA THR A 63 -34.83 -4.69 17.24
C THR A 63 -35.05 -6.14 16.79
N PHE A 64 -34.13 -6.66 15.96
CA PHE A 64 -34.17 -8.05 15.51
C PHE A 64 -34.05 -9.06 16.67
N GLN A 65 -33.16 -8.82 17.64
CA GLN A 65 -33.07 -9.68 18.83
C GLN A 65 -34.36 -9.70 19.64
N ASP A 66 -35.00 -8.54 19.81
CA ASP A 66 -36.26 -8.44 20.55
C ASP A 66 -37.39 -9.21 19.85
N GLU A 67 -37.47 -9.12 18.53
CA GLU A 67 -38.44 -9.88 17.72
C GLU A 67 -38.19 -11.39 17.80
N LEU A 68 -36.93 -11.84 17.73
CA LEU A 68 -36.58 -13.24 17.94
C LEU A 68 -36.98 -13.73 19.34
N ASN A 69 -36.79 -12.91 20.36
CA ASN A 69 -37.18 -13.25 21.73
C ASN A 69 -38.71 -13.35 21.88
N ILE A 70 -39.46 -12.45 21.24
CA ILE A 70 -40.93 -12.52 21.18
C ILE A 70 -41.37 -13.79 20.45
N LEU A 71 -40.76 -14.11 19.32
CA LEU A 71 -41.08 -15.29 18.52
C LEU A 71 -40.79 -16.59 19.31
N LYS A 72 -39.64 -16.68 19.99
CA LYS A 72 -39.28 -17.80 20.87
C LYS A 72 -40.30 -18.00 22.00
N ARG A 73 -40.72 -16.91 22.67
CA ARG A 73 -41.74 -16.97 23.73
C ARG A 73 -43.10 -17.44 23.19
N ASN A 74 -43.49 -16.96 22.01
CA ASN A 74 -44.75 -17.35 21.39
C ASN A 74 -44.74 -18.82 20.94
N TYR A 75 -43.61 -19.31 20.43
CA TYR A 75 -43.45 -20.72 20.11
C TYR A 75 -43.59 -21.61 21.36
N HIS A 76 -42.93 -21.25 22.46
CA HIS A 76 -43.00 -21.99 23.73
C HIS A 76 -44.43 -22.06 24.31
N LYS A 77 -45.18 -20.95 24.25
CA LYS A 77 -46.59 -20.90 24.68
C LYS A 77 -47.52 -21.80 23.83
N HIS A 78 -47.16 -22.04 22.57
CA HIS A 78 -47.93 -22.88 21.65
C HIS A 78 -47.55 -24.36 21.70
N THR A 79 -46.33 -24.71 22.13
CA THR A 79 -45.98 -26.10 22.43
C THR A 79 -46.67 -26.63 23.69
N GLU A 80 -47.11 -25.74 24.59
CA GLU A 80 -47.83 -26.10 25.83
C GLU A 80 -49.37 -26.11 25.70
N SER A 81 -49.95 -25.57 24.60
CA SER A 81 -51.40 -25.49 24.42
C SER A 81 -51.91 -26.46 23.32
N GLY A 82 -52.71 -27.44 23.74
CA GLY A 82 -53.21 -28.57 22.94
C GLY A 82 -54.08 -28.22 21.71
N PRO A 83 -54.48 -29.23 20.90
CA PRO A 83 -54.64 -29.13 19.44
C PRO A 83 -55.89 -28.41 18.88
N ASN A 84 -56.70 -27.69 19.67
CA ASN A 84 -57.97 -27.12 19.18
C ASN A 84 -58.08 -25.58 19.34
N SER A 85 -57.67 -24.80 18.33
CA SER A 85 -58.09 -23.38 18.14
C SER A 85 -57.64 -22.81 16.76
N PRO A 86 -58.25 -21.72 16.23
CA PRO A 86 -58.11 -21.26 14.83
C PRO A 86 -56.74 -20.58 14.61
N SER A 87 -55.71 -21.41 14.48
CA SER A 87 -54.31 -21.01 14.60
C SER A 87 -53.58 -20.92 13.25
N LEU A 88 -54.10 -21.52 12.19
CA LEU A 88 -53.45 -21.58 10.86
C LEU A 88 -53.19 -20.20 10.25
N GLY A 89 -54.17 -19.27 10.32
CA GLY A 89 -54.03 -17.93 9.74
C GLY A 89 -53.07 -16.99 10.48
N ARG A 90 -52.86 -17.19 11.79
CA ARG A 90 -51.81 -16.47 12.56
C ARG A 90 -50.44 -17.10 12.33
N ARG A 91 -50.38 -18.44 12.27
CA ARG A 91 -49.16 -19.20 11.98
C ARG A 91 -48.60 -18.88 10.60
N ARG A 92 -49.47 -18.76 9.58
CA ARG A 92 -49.09 -18.36 8.22
C ARG A 92 -48.55 -16.94 8.14
N ARG A 93 -49.12 -15.99 8.89
CA ARG A 93 -48.60 -14.62 8.99
C ARG A 93 -47.22 -14.57 9.66
N ALA A 94 -47.05 -15.28 10.78
CA ALA A 94 -45.76 -15.36 11.46
C ALA A 94 -44.67 -16.00 10.58
N ILE A 95 -45.00 -17.04 9.81
CA ILE A 95 -44.07 -17.67 8.86
C ILE A 95 -43.67 -16.69 7.75
N ASN A 96 -44.62 -15.91 7.22
CA ASN A 96 -44.32 -14.90 6.20
C ASN A 96 -43.40 -13.80 6.76
N THR A 97 -43.69 -13.26 7.96
CA THR A 97 -42.85 -12.25 8.61
C THR A 97 -41.43 -12.77 8.89
N VAL A 98 -41.29 -14.00 9.37
CA VAL A 98 -39.97 -14.63 9.56
C VAL A 98 -39.23 -14.81 8.24
N SER A 99 -39.93 -15.16 7.16
CA SER A 99 -39.34 -15.30 5.83
C SER A 99 -38.87 -13.95 5.26
N GLU A 100 -39.61 -12.87 5.51
CA GLU A 100 -39.23 -11.50 5.12
C GLU A 100 -37.97 -11.05 5.88
N GLN A 101 -37.94 -11.25 7.19
CA GLN A 101 -36.79 -10.94 8.03
C GLN A 101 -35.56 -11.78 7.69
N GLN A 102 -35.74 -13.05 7.32
CA GLN A 102 -34.64 -13.89 6.82
C GLN A 102 -34.05 -13.34 5.51
N ASN A 103 -34.87 -12.78 4.63
CA ASN A 103 -34.39 -12.13 3.41
C ASN A 103 -33.65 -10.83 3.71
N GLU A 104 -34.14 -10.00 4.64
CA GLU A 104 -33.46 -8.78 5.07
C GLU A 104 -32.11 -9.07 5.73
N LEU A 105 -32.05 -10.07 6.63
CA LEU A 105 -30.79 -10.53 7.22
C LEU A 105 -29.79 -11.00 6.18
N LYS A 106 -30.25 -11.72 5.16
CA LYS A 106 -29.40 -12.18 4.06
C LYS A 106 -28.82 -11.00 3.28
N ILE A 107 -29.64 -9.99 2.98
CA ILE A 107 -29.17 -8.77 2.30
C ILE A 107 -28.16 -8.04 3.18
N LEU A 108 -28.46 -7.85 4.46
CA LEU A 108 -27.58 -7.17 5.40
C LEU A 108 -26.23 -7.88 5.56
N THR A 109 -26.24 -9.22 5.61
CA THR A 109 -25.02 -10.05 5.69
C THR A 109 -24.15 -9.82 4.46
N ASN A 110 -24.74 -9.86 3.26
CA ASN A 110 -24.01 -9.60 2.02
C ASN A 110 -23.41 -8.18 2.00
N THR A 111 -24.18 -7.17 2.45
CA THR A 111 -23.71 -5.78 2.53
C THR A 111 -22.55 -5.63 3.53
N VAL A 112 -22.60 -6.30 4.68
CA VAL A 112 -21.50 -6.30 5.64
C VAL A 112 -20.25 -6.93 5.04
N GLU A 113 -20.37 -8.08 4.38
CA GLU A 113 -19.24 -8.72 3.70
C GLU A 113 -18.63 -7.83 2.61
N GLU A 114 -19.47 -7.15 1.82
CA GLU A 114 -19.01 -6.22 0.79
C GLU A 114 -18.28 -5.01 1.41
N ASN A 115 -18.84 -4.44 2.47
CA ASN A 115 -18.19 -3.33 3.18
C ASN A 115 -16.88 -3.75 3.83
N THR A 116 -16.78 -4.95 4.39
CA THR A 116 -15.51 -5.49 4.91
C THR A 116 -14.46 -5.56 3.81
N ARG A 117 -14.81 -6.11 2.63
CA ARG A 117 -13.89 -6.14 1.46
C ARG A 117 -13.46 -4.73 1.02
N ASN A 118 -14.39 -3.77 1.05
CA ASN A 118 -14.09 -2.38 0.69
C ASN A 118 -13.16 -1.71 1.71
N ILE A 119 -13.32 -1.99 3.01
CA ILE A 119 -12.43 -1.51 4.06
C ILE A 119 -11.02 -2.07 3.85
N ASP A 120 -10.90 -3.38 3.56
CA ASP A 120 -9.60 -4.02 3.27
C ASP A 120 -8.91 -3.40 2.04
N ASP A 121 -9.65 -3.09 0.96
CA ASP A 121 -9.12 -2.42 -0.22
C ASP A 121 -8.66 -0.98 0.09
N ILE A 122 -9.42 -0.23 0.89
CA ILE A 122 -9.06 1.13 1.30
C ILE A 122 -7.81 1.10 2.17
N ASP A 123 -7.72 0.18 3.14
CA ASP A 123 -6.54 0.02 4.00
C ASP A 123 -5.29 -0.26 3.17
N LEU A 124 -5.38 -1.17 2.20
CA LEU A 124 -4.28 -1.46 1.28
C LEU A 124 -3.86 -0.22 0.47
N ARG A 125 -4.82 0.54 -0.05
CA ARG A 125 -4.51 1.78 -0.81
C ARG A 125 -3.86 2.84 0.07
N LEU A 126 -4.30 2.98 1.32
CA LEU A 126 -3.71 3.90 2.29
C LEU A 126 -2.27 3.50 2.59
N GLN A 127 -2.00 2.22 2.89
CA GLN A 127 -0.65 1.72 3.11
C GLN A 127 0.26 1.98 1.90
N ILE A 128 -0.23 1.74 0.68
CA ILE A 128 0.51 2.04 -0.56
C ILE A 128 0.81 3.54 -0.64
N HIS A 129 -0.17 4.39 -0.37
CA HIS A 129 -0.03 5.84 -0.45
C HIS A 129 0.98 6.38 0.58
N GLU A 130 0.90 5.92 1.83
CA GLU A 130 1.82 6.29 2.92
C GLU A 130 3.28 5.92 2.61
N ASN A 131 3.49 4.83 1.87
CA ASN A 131 4.81 4.34 1.50
C ASN A 131 5.27 4.79 0.11
N THR A 132 4.40 5.43 -0.68
CA THR A 132 4.76 5.96 -2.00
C THR A 132 5.69 7.17 -1.86
N ARG A 133 6.71 7.24 -2.69
CA ARG A 133 7.69 8.34 -2.73
C ARG A 133 7.81 8.89 -4.15
N TYR A 134 8.21 10.16 -4.28
CA TYR A 134 8.30 10.88 -5.56
C TYR A 134 9.71 11.44 -5.85
N ASN A 135 10.73 10.85 -5.25
CA ASN A 135 12.12 11.32 -5.32
C ASN A 135 13.07 10.29 -5.97
N GLY A 136 12.51 9.27 -6.63
CA GLY A 136 13.28 8.20 -7.25
C GLY A 136 14.02 7.28 -6.28
N ARG A 137 13.70 7.29 -4.98
CA ARG A 137 14.34 6.45 -3.97
C ARG A 137 13.34 5.59 -3.20
N ILE A 138 13.62 4.30 -3.14
CA ILE A 138 12.90 3.31 -2.33
C ILE A 138 13.82 2.84 -1.21
N LEU A 139 13.45 3.10 0.05
CA LEU A 139 13.99 2.41 1.21
C LEU A 139 12.98 1.35 1.65
N TRP A 140 13.26 0.09 1.33
CA TRP A 140 12.34 -1.01 1.55
C TRP A 140 12.79 -1.86 2.74
N LYS A 141 11.96 -1.89 3.78
CA LYS A 141 12.07 -2.80 4.92
C LYS A 141 11.31 -4.09 4.61
N ILE A 142 11.96 -5.23 4.82
CA ILE A 142 11.33 -6.55 4.86
C ILE A 142 11.49 -7.07 6.28
N ASP A 143 10.38 -7.15 7.01
CA ASP A 143 10.30 -7.79 8.32
C ASP A 143 9.99 -9.28 8.21
N ASP A 144 10.11 -10.00 9.32
CA ASP A 144 9.86 -11.43 9.44
C ASP A 144 10.57 -12.24 8.34
N PHE A 145 11.81 -11.87 8.03
CA PHE A 145 12.55 -12.38 6.87
C PHE A 145 12.59 -13.91 6.86
N HIS A 146 12.91 -14.53 7.99
CA HIS A 146 12.98 -15.98 8.10
C HIS A 146 11.62 -16.64 7.89
N SER A 147 10.54 -16.08 8.47
CA SER A 147 9.17 -16.59 8.29
C SER A 147 8.72 -16.48 6.83
N ARG A 148 8.89 -15.30 6.22
CA ARG A 148 8.58 -15.07 4.80
C ARG A 148 9.39 -16.00 3.89
N ARG A 149 10.65 -16.28 4.21
CA ARG A 149 11.45 -17.25 3.47
C ARG A 149 10.92 -18.68 3.61
N GLN A 150 10.44 -19.08 4.79
CA GLN A 150 9.77 -20.39 4.95
C GLN A 150 8.49 -20.48 4.12
N GLN A 151 7.69 -19.40 4.04
CA GLN A 151 6.52 -19.34 3.15
C GLN A 151 6.91 -19.46 1.67
N VAL A 152 8.07 -18.94 1.28
CA VAL A 152 8.60 -19.15 -0.08
C VAL A 152 8.96 -20.62 -0.31
N LEU A 153 9.63 -21.26 0.66
CA LEU A 153 10.02 -22.65 0.57
C LEU A 153 8.82 -23.62 0.58
N SER A 154 7.73 -23.27 1.28
CA SER A 154 6.48 -24.05 1.27
C SER A 154 5.61 -23.80 0.03
N GLY A 155 5.95 -22.79 -0.78
CA GLY A 155 5.19 -22.38 -1.97
C GLY A 155 3.97 -21.49 -1.68
N GLU A 156 3.77 -21.05 -0.43
CA GLU A 156 2.71 -20.11 -0.05
C GLU A 156 2.97 -18.69 -0.56
N LEU A 157 4.24 -18.31 -0.66
CA LEU A 157 4.67 -16.99 -1.11
C LEU A 157 5.62 -17.13 -2.31
N HIS A 158 5.37 -16.43 -3.41
CA HIS A 158 6.26 -16.50 -4.58
C HIS A 158 7.30 -15.39 -4.61
N ALA A 159 6.87 -14.13 -4.43
CA ALA A 159 7.73 -12.95 -4.51
C ALA A 159 7.12 -11.82 -3.68
N LEU A 160 7.97 -10.92 -3.20
CA LEU A 160 7.57 -9.72 -2.49
C LEU A 160 7.66 -8.51 -3.42
N HIS A 161 6.76 -7.55 -3.24
CA HIS A 161 6.77 -6.28 -3.96
C HIS A 161 6.89 -5.12 -2.96
N SER A 162 7.70 -4.12 -3.29
CA SER A 162 7.71 -2.87 -2.54
C SER A 162 6.49 -2.02 -2.87
N ALA A 163 6.21 -1.02 -2.03
CA ALA A 163 5.35 0.08 -2.45
C ALA A 163 5.93 0.75 -3.73
N PRO A 164 5.07 1.28 -4.62
CA PRO A 164 5.51 2.03 -5.79
C PRO A 164 6.25 3.31 -5.41
N CYS A 165 7.14 3.75 -6.30
CA CYS A 165 7.82 5.03 -6.23
C CYS A 165 7.80 5.69 -7.62
N TYR A 166 7.83 7.01 -7.64
CA TYR A 166 8.01 7.81 -8.83
C TYR A 166 9.41 8.43 -8.85
N SER A 167 10.01 8.51 -10.03
CA SER A 167 11.32 9.17 -10.20
C SER A 167 11.27 10.68 -9.92
N SER A 168 10.09 11.29 -10.05
CA SER A 168 9.76 12.69 -9.75
C SER A 168 8.24 12.83 -9.61
N ASP A 169 7.71 14.01 -9.23
CA ASP A 169 6.26 14.25 -9.07
C ASP A 169 5.41 13.81 -10.29
N TYR A 170 5.97 13.92 -11.49
CA TYR A 170 5.34 13.52 -12.76
C TYR A 170 6.21 12.51 -13.54
N GLY A 171 7.01 11.73 -12.82
CA GLY A 171 8.05 10.86 -13.38
C GLY A 171 7.60 9.42 -13.66
N TYR A 172 8.57 8.56 -13.97
CA TYR A 172 8.34 7.14 -14.17
C TYR A 172 7.89 6.48 -12.86
N LYS A 173 6.86 5.64 -12.92
CA LYS A 173 6.42 4.81 -11.80
C LYS A 173 7.16 3.47 -11.83
N PHE A 174 7.66 3.03 -10.68
CA PHE A 174 8.36 1.76 -10.55
C PHE A 174 8.17 1.16 -9.15
N CYS A 175 8.39 -0.14 -9.01
CA CYS A 175 8.54 -0.79 -7.71
C CYS A 175 9.67 -1.83 -7.77
N LEU A 176 9.97 -2.43 -6.62
CA LEU A 176 10.93 -3.52 -6.51
C LEU A 176 10.18 -4.84 -6.39
N ARG A 177 10.77 -5.89 -6.95
CA ARG A 177 10.35 -7.27 -6.75
C ARG A 177 11.53 -8.09 -6.21
N ALA A 178 11.33 -8.75 -5.07
CA ALA A 178 12.35 -9.58 -4.45
C ALA A 178 11.89 -11.03 -4.33
N TYR A 179 12.84 -11.95 -4.52
CA TYR A 179 12.68 -13.38 -4.29
C TYR A 179 13.63 -13.80 -3.17
N LEU A 180 13.07 -14.11 -1.99
CA LEU A 180 13.86 -14.39 -0.79
C LEU A 180 14.58 -15.74 -0.82
N ASN A 181 14.24 -16.60 -1.80
CA ASN A 181 14.93 -17.86 -2.07
C ASN A 181 15.37 -17.95 -3.54
N GLY A 182 15.58 -16.81 -4.18
CA GLY A 182 16.15 -16.71 -5.52
C GLY A 182 15.16 -16.92 -6.66
N ASP A 183 15.58 -16.51 -7.85
CA ASP A 183 14.87 -16.67 -9.12
C ASP A 183 15.85 -17.03 -10.24
N GLY A 184 15.41 -17.90 -11.16
CA GLY A 184 16.21 -18.38 -12.27
C GLY A 184 17.57 -18.97 -11.83
N VAL A 185 18.67 -18.42 -12.33
CA VAL A 185 20.03 -18.91 -12.01
C VAL A 185 20.42 -18.76 -10.53
N GLY A 186 19.69 -17.94 -9.76
CA GLY A 186 19.92 -17.74 -8.32
C GLY A 186 19.00 -18.54 -7.42
N GLU A 187 18.08 -19.33 -7.97
CA GLU A 187 17.11 -20.12 -7.22
C GLU A 187 17.80 -21.02 -6.18
N GLY A 188 17.28 -20.99 -4.95
CA GLY A 188 17.77 -21.76 -3.80
C GLY A 188 19.12 -21.29 -3.22
N THR A 189 19.82 -20.36 -3.84
CA THR A 189 21.20 -19.98 -3.46
C THR A 189 21.37 -18.50 -3.12
N HIS A 190 20.59 -17.63 -3.74
CA HIS A 190 20.68 -16.18 -3.58
C HIS A 190 19.32 -15.59 -3.22
N VAL A 191 19.32 -14.37 -2.67
CA VAL A 191 18.21 -13.44 -2.81
C VAL A 191 18.36 -12.76 -4.17
N SER A 192 17.25 -12.68 -4.90
CA SER A 192 17.18 -11.98 -6.19
C SER A 192 16.38 -10.69 -6.03
N LEU A 193 16.83 -9.61 -6.67
CA LEU A 193 16.20 -8.30 -6.62
C LEU A 193 16.05 -7.71 -8.02
N PHE A 194 14.84 -7.23 -8.32
CA PHE A 194 14.47 -6.73 -9.64
C PHE A 194 13.75 -5.39 -9.55
N LEU A 195 13.96 -4.55 -10.55
CA LEU A 195 13.15 -3.37 -10.83
C LEU A 195 11.95 -3.77 -11.69
N VAL A 196 10.78 -3.23 -11.37
CA VAL A 196 9.56 -3.34 -12.19
C VAL A 196 9.14 -1.93 -12.60
N VAL A 197 9.18 -1.65 -13.90
CA VAL A 197 8.58 -0.41 -14.45
C VAL A 197 7.08 -0.61 -14.50
N MET A 198 6.33 0.35 -13.93
CA MET A 198 4.88 0.33 -13.83
C MET A 198 4.27 1.40 -14.72
N LYS A 199 3.03 1.19 -15.14
CA LYS A 199 2.25 2.18 -15.87
C LYS A 199 1.96 3.41 -14.98
N SER A 200 2.17 4.59 -15.52
CA SER A 200 1.86 5.87 -14.86
C SER A 200 0.93 6.74 -15.71
N ASP A 201 0.24 7.68 -15.08
CA ASP A 201 -0.63 8.64 -15.78
C ASP A 201 0.17 9.60 -16.68
N HIS A 202 1.47 9.76 -16.40
CA HIS A 202 2.37 10.68 -17.08
C HIS A 202 3.18 10.01 -18.20
N ASP A 203 3.00 8.70 -18.46
CA ASP A 203 3.80 7.94 -19.44
C ASP A 203 3.80 8.53 -20.85
N ARG A 204 2.79 9.32 -21.22
CA ARG A 204 2.69 9.97 -22.54
C ARG A 204 3.64 11.15 -22.73
N VAL A 205 4.08 11.79 -21.65
CA VAL A 205 4.97 12.97 -21.68
C VAL A 205 6.40 12.63 -21.28
N LEU A 206 6.65 11.37 -20.90
CA LEU A 206 7.98 10.85 -20.58
C LEU A 206 8.70 10.31 -21.82
N GLU A 207 10.03 10.32 -21.77
CA GLU A 207 10.87 9.72 -22.81
C GLU A 207 10.85 8.19 -22.71
N TRP A 208 10.89 7.49 -23.84
CA TRP A 208 10.94 6.03 -23.86
C TRP A 208 11.95 5.53 -24.89
N PRO A 209 12.63 4.39 -24.64
CA PRO A 209 12.50 3.53 -23.45
C PRO A 209 13.05 4.15 -22.17
N PHE A 210 12.71 3.58 -21.00
CA PHE A 210 13.29 3.97 -19.71
C PHE A 210 14.80 3.74 -19.75
N GLN A 211 15.59 4.80 -19.52
CA GLN A 211 17.06 4.79 -19.62
C GLN A 211 17.74 5.35 -18.35
N LYS A 212 17.00 5.41 -17.24
CA LYS A 212 17.50 5.91 -15.96
C LYS A 212 18.37 4.86 -15.29
N LYS A 213 19.52 5.29 -14.74
CA LYS A 213 20.45 4.37 -14.09
C LYS A 213 19.87 3.96 -12.74
N VAL A 214 19.96 2.69 -12.40
CA VAL A 214 19.39 2.16 -11.15
C VAL A 214 20.49 1.59 -10.29
N LYS A 215 20.60 2.12 -9.07
CA LYS A 215 21.52 1.65 -8.05
C LYS A 215 20.73 0.88 -7.00
N MET A 216 20.99 -0.40 -6.84
CA MET A 216 20.34 -1.27 -5.86
C MET A 216 21.31 -1.62 -4.75
N THR A 217 20.96 -1.29 -3.51
CA THR A 217 21.84 -1.51 -2.35
C THR A 217 21.14 -2.41 -1.33
N LEU A 218 21.78 -3.50 -0.92
CA LEU A 218 21.44 -4.21 0.31
C LEU A 218 22.21 -3.60 1.47
N ILE A 219 21.48 -3.16 2.49
CA ILE A 219 22.05 -2.49 3.65
C ILE A 219 22.64 -3.51 4.61
N ASN A 220 23.92 -3.32 4.96
CA ASN A 220 24.53 -4.02 6.08
C ASN A 220 24.24 -3.26 7.38
N GLN A 221 23.49 -3.87 8.29
CA GLN A 221 22.98 -3.19 9.50
C GLN A 221 24.02 -3.09 10.62
N GLN A 222 25.16 -3.77 10.49
CA GLN A 222 26.28 -3.69 11.44
C GLN A 222 27.35 -2.71 10.96
N ASN A 223 27.62 -2.67 9.65
CA ASN A 223 28.64 -1.81 9.07
C ASN A 223 28.25 -1.35 7.66
N ARG A 224 27.79 -0.09 7.55
CA ARG A 224 27.40 0.54 6.27
C ARG A 224 28.49 0.56 5.19
N ARG A 225 29.77 0.42 5.55
CA ARG A 225 30.85 0.31 4.55
C ARG A 225 30.85 -1.03 3.81
N ARG A 226 30.14 -2.03 4.34
CA ARG A 226 29.94 -3.36 3.75
C ARG A 226 28.57 -3.51 3.08
N ASP A 227 27.86 -2.42 2.86
CA ASP A 227 26.67 -2.43 2.02
C ASP A 227 27.00 -3.08 0.67
N HIS A 228 26.13 -3.96 0.20
CA HIS A 228 26.31 -4.58 -1.11
C HIS A 228 25.53 -3.79 -2.14
N THR A 229 26.19 -3.34 -3.21
CA THR A 229 25.58 -2.47 -4.22
C THR A 229 25.78 -3.08 -5.60
N GLU A 230 24.69 -3.21 -6.35
CA GLU A 230 24.71 -3.43 -7.80
C GLU A 230 24.17 -2.21 -8.53
N VAL A 231 24.75 -1.91 -9.68
CA VAL A 231 24.32 -0.81 -10.54
C VAL A 231 23.94 -1.38 -11.88
N MET A 232 22.71 -1.12 -12.32
CA MET A 232 22.23 -1.54 -13.62
C MET A 232 21.89 -0.33 -14.50
N THR A 233 22.20 -0.48 -15.79
CA THR A 233 21.77 0.45 -16.85
C THR A 233 20.73 -0.27 -17.71
N PRO A 234 19.51 0.29 -17.85
CA PRO A 234 18.45 -0.33 -18.64
C PRO A 234 18.84 -0.63 -20.10
N ASN A 235 18.60 -1.86 -20.55
CA ASN A 235 18.79 -2.22 -21.95
C ASN A 235 17.62 -1.68 -22.80
N LYS A 236 17.91 -0.73 -23.70
CA LYS A 236 16.91 -0.10 -24.59
C LYS A 236 16.13 -1.09 -25.46
N ASP A 237 16.68 -2.27 -25.76
CA ASP A 237 16.05 -3.26 -26.62
C ASP A 237 15.20 -4.26 -25.81
N SER A 238 15.28 -4.22 -24.47
CA SER A 238 14.48 -5.08 -23.60
C SER A 238 13.04 -4.57 -23.47
N ALA A 239 12.09 -5.50 -23.51
CA ALA A 239 10.68 -5.24 -23.26
C ALA A 239 10.41 -4.67 -21.85
N SER A 240 11.27 -4.97 -20.88
CA SER A 240 11.16 -4.49 -19.48
C SER A 240 11.16 -2.97 -19.35
N PHE A 241 11.81 -2.28 -20.28
CA PHE A 241 12.03 -0.83 -20.21
C PHE A 241 11.27 -0.06 -21.29
N GLN A 242 10.46 -0.74 -22.11
CA GLN A 242 9.56 -0.06 -23.04
C GLN A 242 8.41 0.61 -22.29
N ARG A 243 7.73 1.55 -22.94
CA ARG A 243 6.52 2.17 -22.37
C ARG A 243 5.50 1.09 -21.97
N PRO A 244 5.06 1.03 -20.70
CA PRO A 244 4.11 0.04 -20.23
C PRO A 244 2.82 0.05 -21.04
N LYS A 245 2.38 -1.15 -21.44
CA LYS A 245 1.05 -1.37 -22.05
C LYS A 245 0.05 -1.89 -21.02
N ASN A 246 0.55 -2.67 -20.07
CA ASN A 246 -0.18 -3.21 -18.92
C ASN A 246 0.30 -2.51 -17.63
N ASP A 247 -0.28 -2.84 -16.48
CA ASP A 247 0.04 -2.20 -15.20
C ASP A 247 1.52 -2.33 -14.81
N THR A 248 2.16 -3.43 -15.20
CA THR A 248 3.58 -3.69 -14.97
C THR A 248 4.25 -4.28 -16.21
N ASN A 249 5.53 -3.95 -16.39
CA ASN A 249 6.41 -4.63 -17.32
C ASN A 249 7.06 -5.87 -16.68
N VAL A 250 7.73 -6.68 -17.50
CA VAL A 250 8.56 -7.80 -17.01
C VAL A 250 9.70 -7.24 -16.15
N ALA A 251 9.88 -7.81 -14.96
CA ALA A 251 10.90 -7.40 -14.01
C ALA A 251 12.33 -7.60 -14.59
N SER A 252 13.25 -6.68 -14.27
CA SER A 252 14.65 -6.77 -14.71
C SER A 252 15.59 -6.34 -13.58
N GLY A 253 16.68 -7.08 -13.37
CA GLY A 253 17.60 -6.86 -12.25
C GLY A 253 18.58 -8.00 -12.06
N CYS A 254 18.89 -8.31 -10.80
CA CYS A 254 20.00 -9.15 -10.40
C CYS A 254 19.49 -10.48 -9.81
N PRO A 255 19.50 -11.60 -10.56
CA PRO A 255 19.12 -12.90 -10.03
C PRO A 255 20.10 -13.40 -8.95
N LEU A 256 21.38 -13.04 -9.04
CA LEU A 256 22.43 -13.39 -8.07
C LEU A 256 22.80 -12.19 -7.19
N PHE A 257 21.81 -11.50 -6.61
CA PHE A 257 22.07 -10.25 -5.88
C PHE A 257 22.83 -10.47 -4.57
N MET A 258 22.38 -11.36 -3.68
CA MET A 258 23.10 -11.65 -2.44
C MET A 258 23.00 -13.13 -2.08
N ALA A 259 24.14 -13.80 -1.86
CA ALA A 259 24.15 -15.20 -1.44
C ALA A 259 23.47 -15.35 -0.07
N LEU A 260 22.62 -16.38 0.06
CA LEU A 260 21.77 -16.57 1.24
C LEU A 260 22.57 -16.81 2.52
N ASP A 261 23.67 -17.56 2.42
CA ASP A 261 24.56 -17.89 3.52
C ASP A 261 25.28 -16.66 4.13
N ARG A 262 25.40 -15.58 3.36
CA ARG A 262 26.03 -14.33 3.80
C ARG A 262 25.09 -13.42 4.56
N LEU A 263 23.76 -13.58 4.44
CA LEU A 263 22.79 -12.62 4.96
C LEU A 263 22.88 -12.46 6.48
N ASP A 264 22.75 -13.56 7.21
CA ASP A 264 22.88 -13.59 8.67
C ASP A 264 24.34 -13.46 9.10
N ALA A 265 25.23 -14.21 8.44
CA ALA A 265 26.64 -14.30 8.81
C ALA A 265 27.39 -12.96 8.68
N GLU A 266 27.01 -12.11 7.73
CA GLU A 266 27.67 -10.82 7.49
C GLU A 266 26.87 -9.62 8.02
N GLY A 267 25.72 -9.83 8.68
CA GLY A 267 24.96 -8.76 9.34
C GLY A 267 24.07 -7.93 8.40
N PHE A 268 23.60 -8.51 7.29
CA PHE A 268 22.58 -7.91 6.44
C PHE A 268 21.17 -8.10 7.02
N VAL A 269 20.91 -9.27 7.60
CA VAL A 269 19.71 -9.53 8.41
C VAL A 269 20.05 -9.28 9.88
N LYS A 270 19.23 -8.46 10.55
CA LYS A 270 19.34 -8.19 11.98
C LYS A 270 17.93 -8.04 12.55
N GLU A 271 17.69 -8.65 13.71
CA GLU A 271 16.36 -8.66 14.35
C GLU A 271 15.25 -9.15 13.38
N ASP A 272 15.59 -10.14 12.55
CA ASP A 272 14.73 -10.69 11.50
C ASP A 272 14.24 -9.67 10.45
N VAL A 273 14.99 -8.58 10.26
CA VAL A 273 14.70 -7.52 9.30
C VAL A 273 15.82 -7.40 8.27
N LEU A 274 15.44 -7.12 7.03
CA LEU A 274 16.32 -6.84 5.89
C LEU A 274 15.94 -5.48 5.26
N PHE A 275 16.92 -4.72 4.77
CA PHE A 275 16.68 -3.41 4.14
C PHE A 275 17.33 -3.30 2.76
N PHE A 276 16.54 -2.93 1.76
CA PHE A 276 17.03 -2.48 0.46
C PHE A 276 16.94 -0.95 0.34
N ASP A 277 17.93 -0.33 -0.28
CA ASP A 277 17.96 1.08 -0.64
C ASP A 277 18.25 1.20 -2.14
N VAL A 278 17.23 1.57 -2.91
CA VAL A 278 17.29 1.63 -4.37
C VAL A 278 17.03 3.06 -4.84
N THR A 279 17.91 3.55 -5.71
CA THR A 279 17.80 4.88 -6.31
C THR A 279 17.77 4.80 -7.83
N VAL A 280 16.89 5.57 -8.45
CA VAL A 280 16.77 5.79 -9.89
C VAL A 280 17.28 7.20 -10.22
N GLU A 281 18.34 7.30 -11.03
CA GLU A 281 19.05 8.53 -11.45
C GLU A 281 18.67 8.96 -12.88
#